data_AF-A0A2D8AZV3-F1
#
_entry.id   AF-A0A2D8AZV3-F1
#
_cell.length_a   1.000
_cell.length_b   1.000
_cell.length_c   1.000
_cell.angle_alpha   90.00
_cell.angle_beta   90.00
_cell.angle_gamma   90.00
#
_symmetry.space_group_name_H-M   'P 1'
#
loop_
_entity.id
_entity.type
_entity.pdbx_description
1 polymer ?
#
loop_
_entity_poly.entity_id
_entity_poly.type
_entity_poly.pdbx_seq_one_letter_code
_entity_poly.pdbx_strand_id
1 'polypeptide(L)'
;MVYREAARYPREIAFAAAALLTTSAATLAIPWRFKVIVDDAFGGSAGPEQIAHAFEYLLMIVLVLGIGTALRFYFVSWLGERVVANIRLRVQENLLRQSPSFYEENSPKEISSRMTSDTAIIETVVGTTVSVALRNSLTAIGGILLLLYLAPSLTLGLLIGIPLVLAPIVFFGRKIRKVSRSNQDRVADVGAYVTEVLSAMSIVQSFGQEAREGKRFAGVVERTFDSAKRRILLRAAMTSIVIVLIFGGITMVMWRGALAVSEGAITGGTITAFVLTGGLVAGAFGSLTEVYGDLLRGAGAADRLA
;
A
#
# COMPACT_ATOMS: atom_id res chain seq x y z
N MET A 1 24.47 4.17 -4.74
CA MET A 1 25.14 3.01 -4.12
C MET A 1 24.34 1.71 -4.34
N VAL A 2 23.11 1.64 -3.85
CA VAL A 2 22.25 0.43 -3.88
C VAL A 2 22.05 -0.17 -5.28
N TYR A 3 21.70 0.63 -6.28
CA TYR A 3 21.50 0.15 -7.66
C TYR A 3 22.75 -0.50 -8.27
N ARG A 4 23.94 0.07 -8.00
CA ARG A 4 25.21 -0.48 -8.50
C ARG A 4 25.54 -1.82 -7.84
N GLU A 5 25.11 -2.05 -6.60
CA GLU A 5 25.25 -3.35 -5.94
C GLU A 5 24.29 -4.38 -6.49
N ALA A 6 23.03 -4.01 -6.69
CA ALA A 6 22.03 -4.90 -7.28
C ALA A 6 22.43 -5.33 -8.70
N ALA A 7 22.95 -4.41 -9.52
CA ALA A 7 23.37 -4.67 -10.90
C ALA A 7 24.48 -5.73 -11.05
N ARG A 8 25.16 -6.12 -9.95
CA ARG A 8 26.15 -7.21 -9.95
C ARG A 8 25.52 -8.61 -10.03
N TYR A 9 24.20 -8.71 -9.87
CA TYR A 9 23.43 -9.96 -9.83
C TYR A 9 22.41 -10.05 -10.98
N PRO A 10 22.85 -10.03 -12.25
CA PRO A 10 21.96 -9.96 -13.40
C PRO A 10 21.12 -11.24 -13.57
N ARG A 11 21.59 -12.40 -13.09
CA ARG A 11 20.88 -13.68 -13.23
C ARG A 11 19.64 -13.69 -12.34
N GLU A 12 19.80 -13.29 -11.09
CA GLU A 12 18.73 -13.21 -10.09
C GLU A 12 17.70 -12.15 -10.48
N ILE A 13 18.17 -11.01 -10.99
CA ILE A 13 17.28 -9.98 -11.58
C ILE A 13 16.50 -10.54 -12.77
N ALA A 14 17.14 -11.29 -13.68
CA ALA A 14 16.48 -11.87 -14.83
C ALA A 14 15.40 -12.90 -14.42
N PHE A 15 15.70 -13.79 -13.47
CA PHE A 15 14.71 -14.74 -12.95
C PHE A 15 13.55 -14.04 -12.24
N ALA A 16 13.84 -13.03 -11.42
CA ALA A 16 12.81 -12.23 -10.77
C ALA A 16 11.92 -11.49 -11.79
N ALA A 17 12.51 -10.93 -12.85
CA ALA A 17 11.80 -10.24 -13.91
C ALA A 17 10.93 -11.19 -14.75
N ALA A 18 11.46 -12.36 -15.12
CA ALA A 18 10.69 -13.38 -15.82
C ALA A 18 9.50 -13.86 -14.97
N ALA A 19 9.73 -14.18 -13.69
CA ALA A 19 8.67 -14.56 -12.77
C ALA A 19 7.64 -13.44 -12.56
N LEU A 20 8.08 -12.18 -12.51
CA LEU A 20 7.20 -11.02 -12.43
C LEU A 20 6.29 -10.89 -13.67
N LEU A 21 6.85 -11.01 -14.87
CA LEU A 21 6.08 -10.93 -16.12
C LEU A 21 5.06 -12.07 -16.21
N THR A 22 5.51 -13.31 -15.94
CA THR A 22 4.64 -14.50 -15.94
C THR A 22 3.51 -14.37 -14.93
N THR A 23 3.81 -13.95 -13.70
CA THR A 23 2.77 -13.80 -12.67
C THR A 23 1.82 -12.65 -12.96
N SER A 24 2.30 -11.54 -13.53
CA SER A 24 1.44 -10.42 -13.91
C SER A 24 0.49 -10.79 -15.05
N ALA A 25 1.00 -11.52 -16.06
CA ALA A 25 0.18 -12.07 -17.14
C ALA A 25 -0.85 -13.08 -16.62
N ALA A 26 -0.43 -14.02 -15.76
CA ALA A 26 -1.32 -14.99 -15.13
C ALA A 26 -2.42 -14.32 -14.29
N THR A 27 -2.08 -13.27 -13.54
CA THR A 27 -3.04 -12.50 -12.74
C THR A 27 -4.12 -11.88 -13.63
N LEU A 28 -3.74 -11.29 -14.77
CA LEU A 28 -4.69 -10.68 -15.71
C LEU A 28 -5.45 -11.72 -16.55
N ALA A 29 -4.91 -12.92 -16.73
CA ALA A 29 -5.58 -14.02 -17.40
C ALA A 29 -6.76 -14.57 -16.59
N ILE A 30 -6.75 -14.43 -15.25
CA ILE A 30 -7.82 -14.95 -14.38
C ILE A 30 -9.18 -14.32 -14.69
N PRO A 31 -9.37 -12.98 -14.68
CA PRO A 31 -10.64 -12.36 -15.06
C PRO A 31 -11.13 -12.79 -16.45
N TRP A 32 -10.23 -12.82 -17.44
CA TRP A 32 -10.56 -13.27 -18.79
C TRP A 32 -11.04 -14.71 -18.81
N ARG A 33 -10.38 -15.60 -18.06
CA ARG A 33 -10.80 -17.00 -17.98
C ARG A 33 -12.17 -17.14 -17.32
N PHE A 34 -12.45 -16.36 -16.28
CA PHE A 34 -13.79 -16.28 -15.69
C PHE A 34 -14.83 -15.78 -16.69
N LYS A 35 -14.52 -14.80 -17.55
CA LYS A 35 -15.42 -14.41 -18.64
C LYS A 35 -15.80 -15.62 -19.50
N VAL A 36 -14.81 -16.37 -19.98
CA VAL A 36 -15.06 -17.53 -20.86
C VAL A 36 -15.89 -18.59 -20.13
N ILE A 37 -15.56 -18.92 -18.89
CA ILE A 37 -16.33 -19.86 -18.07
C ILE A 37 -17.80 -19.41 -17.93
N VAL A 38 -18.02 -18.13 -17.65
CA VAL A 38 -19.39 -17.60 -17.48
C VAL A 38 -20.14 -17.62 -18.81
N ASP A 39 -19.52 -17.21 -19.89
CA ASP A 39 -20.14 -17.21 -21.22
C ASP A 39 -20.50 -18.64 -21.66
N ASP A 40 -19.59 -19.60 -21.46
CA ASP A 40 -19.80 -21.00 -21.87
C ASP A 40 -20.81 -21.73 -20.97
N ALA A 41 -20.70 -21.58 -19.65
CA ALA A 41 -21.55 -22.30 -18.68
C ALA A 41 -22.98 -21.75 -18.61
N PHE A 42 -23.16 -20.44 -18.77
CA PHE A 42 -24.48 -19.80 -18.71
C PHE A 42 -25.09 -19.53 -20.10
N GLY A 43 -24.30 -19.66 -21.18
CA GLY A 43 -24.78 -19.53 -22.56
C GLY A 43 -25.56 -20.75 -23.08
N GLY A 44 -25.63 -21.84 -22.31
CA GLY A 44 -26.42 -23.04 -22.63
C GLY A 44 -25.84 -23.94 -23.73
N SER A 45 -24.65 -23.61 -24.25
CA SER A 45 -23.98 -24.35 -25.35
C SER A 45 -22.94 -25.35 -24.88
N ALA A 46 -22.51 -25.31 -23.61
CA ALA A 46 -21.42 -26.13 -23.10
C ALA A 46 -21.90 -27.37 -22.33
N GLY A 47 -21.35 -28.54 -22.71
CA GLY A 47 -21.50 -29.76 -21.93
C GLY A 47 -20.62 -29.79 -20.67
N PRO A 48 -20.87 -30.70 -19.71
CA PRO A 48 -20.10 -30.81 -18.46
C PRO A 48 -18.57 -30.93 -18.66
N GLU A 49 -18.15 -31.61 -19.72
CA GLU A 49 -16.73 -31.80 -20.08
C GLU A 49 -16.05 -30.49 -20.49
N GLN A 50 -16.72 -29.64 -21.26
CA GLN A 50 -16.18 -28.33 -21.67
C GLN A 50 -16.01 -27.40 -20.46
N ILE A 51 -16.97 -27.44 -19.53
CA ILE A 51 -16.89 -26.71 -18.27
C ILE A 51 -15.72 -27.22 -17.43
N ALA A 52 -15.54 -28.55 -17.32
CA ALA A 52 -14.44 -29.16 -16.58
C ALA A 52 -13.08 -28.71 -17.13
N HIS A 53 -12.87 -28.81 -18.44
CA HIS A 53 -11.66 -28.29 -19.08
C HIS A 53 -11.46 -26.81 -18.80
N ALA A 54 -12.53 -26.01 -18.79
CA ALA A 54 -12.41 -24.58 -18.52
C ALA A 54 -11.82 -24.28 -17.13
N PHE A 55 -12.25 -25.04 -16.12
CA PHE A 55 -11.70 -24.99 -14.77
C PHE A 55 -10.31 -25.61 -14.65
N GLU A 56 -9.99 -26.68 -15.40
CA GLU A 56 -8.62 -27.24 -15.45
C GLU A 56 -7.61 -26.20 -15.96
N TYR A 57 -7.95 -25.46 -17.03
CA TYR A 57 -7.12 -24.36 -17.51
C TYR A 57 -6.97 -23.24 -16.47
N LEU A 58 -8.05 -22.90 -15.75
CA LEU A 58 -7.97 -21.92 -14.66
C LEU A 58 -7.05 -22.41 -13.54
N LEU A 59 -7.13 -23.70 -13.17
CA LEU A 59 -6.27 -24.31 -12.17
C LEU A 59 -4.80 -24.28 -12.60
N MET A 60 -4.50 -24.56 -13.88
CA MET A 60 -3.15 -24.41 -14.42
C MET A 60 -2.62 -22.97 -14.30
N ILE A 61 -3.45 -21.96 -14.61
CA ILE A 61 -3.08 -20.54 -14.43
C ILE A 61 -2.77 -20.25 -12.95
N VAL A 62 -3.58 -20.76 -12.02
CA VAL A 62 -3.37 -20.59 -10.57
C VAL A 62 -2.09 -21.27 -10.11
N LEU A 63 -1.78 -22.48 -10.60
CA LEU A 63 -0.53 -23.18 -10.30
C LEU A 63 0.69 -22.40 -10.80
N VAL A 64 0.65 -21.91 -12.05
CA VAL A 64 1.70 -21.06 -12.62
C VAL A 64 1.85 -19.76 -11.80
N LEU A 65 0.74 -19.15 -11.39
CA LEU A 65 0.75 -17.96 -10.55
C LEU A 65 1.39 -18.23 -9.18
N GLY A 66 1.06 -19.36 -8.55
CA GLY A 66 1.62 -19.77 -7.25
C GLY A 66 3.12 -20.01 -7.33
N ILE A 67 3.57 -20.86 -8.26
CA ILE A 67 4.99 -21.18 -8.46
C ILE A 67 5.77 -19.92 -8.86
N GLY A 68 5.26 -19.14 -9.82
CA GLY A 68 5.91 -17.92 -10.26
C GLY A 68 6.00 -16.88 -9.13
N THR A 69 5.01 -16.79 -8.26
CA THR A 69 5.04 -15.88 -7.11
C THR A 69 6.08 -16.31 -6.09
N ALA A 70 6.18 -17.61 -5.81
CA ALA A 70 7.20 -18.16 -4.92
C ALA A 70 8.63 -17.93 -5.47
N LEU A 71 8.85 -18.21 -6.76
CA LEU A 71 10.13 -17.95 -7.42
C LEU A 71 10.50 -16.47 -7.36
N ARG A 72 9.56 -15.58 -7.72
CA ARG A 72 9.78 -14.13 -7.63
C ARG A 72 10.13 -13.73 -6.20
N PHE A 73 9.39 -14.21 -5.21
CA PHE A 73 9.67 -13.90 -3.80
C PHE A 73 11.09 -14.32 -3.42
N TYR A 74 11.48 -15.55 -3.75
CA TYR A 74 12.82 -16.05 -3.45
C TYR A 74 13.92 -15.18 -4.07
N PHE A 75 13.88 -14.96 -5.40
CA PHE A 75 14.95 -14.23 -6.09
C PHE A 75 15.05 -12.76 -5.67
N VAL A 76 13.92 -12.08 -5.44
CA VAL A 76 13.93 -10.68 -5.00
C VAL A 76 14.39 -10.57 -3.55
N SER A 77 13.89 -11.41 -2.64
CA SER A 77 14.31 -11.39 -1.23
C SER A 77 15.80 -11.72 -1.08
N TRP A 78 16.28 -12.74 -1.79
CA TRP A 78 17.70 -13.09 -1.80
C TRP A 78 18.58 -11.94 -2.30
N LEU A 79 18.14 -11.26 -3.38
CA LEU A 79 18.86 -10.10 -3.92
C LEU A 79 18.94 -8.96 -2.90
N GLY A 80 17.84 -8.67 -2.20
CA GLY A 80 17.80 -7.65 -1.14
C GLY A 80 18.81 -7.95 -0.04
N GLU A 81 18.78 -9.16 0.50
CA GLU A 81 19.71 -9.63 1.54
C GLU A 81 21.16 -9.57 1.07
N ARG A 82 21.45 -10.03 -0.16
CA ARG A 82 22.82 -10.05 -0.68
C ARG A 82 23.37 -8.63 -0.89
N VAL A 83 22.55 -7.71 -1.39
CA VAL A 83 22.92 -6.30 -1.56
C VAL A 83 23.23 -5.68 -0.20
N VAL A 84 22.38 -5.91 0.80
CA VAL A 84 22.59 -5.36 2.15
C VAL A 84 23.80 -5.96 2.84
N ALA A 85 24.05 -7.25 2.69
CA ALA A 85 25.27 -7.90 3.18
C ALA A 85 26.53 -7.22 2.62
N ASN A 86 26.57 -6.97 1.30
CA ASN A 86 27.70 -6.28 0.66
C ASN A 86 27.83 -4.82 1.15
N ILE A 87 26.72 -4.11 1.35
CA ILE A 87 26.72 -2.75 1.90
C ILE A 87 27.31 -2.75 3.31
N ARG A 88 26.83 -3.64 4.20
CA ARG A 88 27.32 -3.76 5.59
C ARG A 88 28.82 -4.06 5.62
N LEU A 89 29.31 -4.96 4.77
CA LEU A 89 30.74 -5.27 4.68
C LEU A 89 31.57 -4.03 4.30
N ARG A 90 31.14 -3.27 3.28
CA ARG A 90 31.86 -2.06 2.86
C ARG A 90 31.82 -0.94 3.86
N VAL A 91 30.68 -0.73 4.51
CA VAL A 91 30.55 0.27 5.57
C VAL A 91 31.49 -0.10 6.72
N GLN A 92 31.52 -1.38 7.11
CA GLN A 92 32.44 -1.86 8.13
C GLN A 92 33.92 -1.65 7.74
N GLU A 93 34.30 -2.02 6.52
CA GLU A 93 35.67 -1.79 6.00
C GLU A 93 36.04 -0.30 5.99
N ASN A 94 35.09 0.58 5.67
CA ASN A 94 35.31 2.02 5.68
C ASN A 94 35.43 2.58 7.10
N LEU A 95 34.57 2.14 8.04
CA LEU A 95 34.63 2.53 9.44
C LEU A 95 36.01 2.21 10.03
N LEU A 96 36.54 1.01 9.79
CA LEU A 96 37.86 0.60 10.26
C LEU A 96 39.03 1.47 9.76
N ARG A 97 38.80 2.33 8.75
CA ARG A 97 39.81 3.25 8.19
C ARG A 97 39.62 4.71 8.65
N GLN A 98 38.54 5.01 9.38
CA GLN A 98 38.27 6.38 9.85
C GLN A 98 39.22 6.79 10.98
N SER A 99 39.50 8.09 11.06
CA SER A 99 40.31 8.66 12.13
C SER A 99 39.60 8.58 13.49
N PRO A 100 40.34 8.60 14.61
CA PRO A 100 39.74 8.68 15.95
C PRO A 100 38.74 9.84 16.11
N SER A 101 39.01 11.00 15.51
CA SER A 101 38.13 12.19 15.56
C SER A 101 36.72 11.92 15.01
N PHE A 102 36.57 11.05 14.02
CA PHE A 102 35.25 10.65 13.52
C PHE A 102 34.39 10.02 14.62
N TYR A 103 35.01 9.23 15.50
CA TYR A 103 34.33 8.53 16.59
C TYR A 103 34.05 9.41 17.82
N GLU A 104 34.69 10.57 17.91
CA GLU A 104 34.37 11.60 18.91
C GLU A 104 33.09 12.36 18.50
N GLU A 105 32.90 12.58 17.21
CA GLU A 105 31.73 13.27 16.65
C GLU A 105 30.55 12.32 16.40
N ASN A 106 30.80 11.04 16.14
CA ASN A 106 29.77 10.05 15.80
C ASN A 106 29.73 8.92 16.83
N SER A 107 28.62 8.82 17.57
CA SER A 107 28.50 7.82 18.63
C SER A 107 28.45 6.38 18.08
N PRO A 108 29.09 5.40 18.74
CA PRO A 108 28.99 3.98 18.36
C PRO A 108 27.55 3.46 18.30
N LYS A 109 26.67 4.01 19.14
CA LYS A 109 25.24 3.68 19.16
C LYS A 109 24.55 4.11 17.86
N GLU A 110 24.85 5.30 17.36
CA GLU A 110 24.31 5.82 16.11
C GLU A 110 24.82 4.99 14.91
N ILE A 111 26.12 4.70 14.88
CA ILE A 111 26.73 3.88 13.83
C ILE A 111 26.09 2.49 13.79
N SER A 112 25.92 1.85 14.96
CA SER A 112 25.24 0.56 15.10
C SER A 112 23.79 0.61 14.61
N SER A 113 23.07 1.69 14.93
CA SER A 113 21.69 1.89 14.46
C SER A 113 21.63 2.02 12.93
N ARG A 114 22.55 2.76 12.29
CA ARG A 114 22.63 2.86 10.83
C ARG A 114 22.98 1.50 10.20
N MET A 115 23.94 0.78 10.78
CA MET A 115 24.36 -0.55 10.32
C MET A 115 23.26 -1.61 10.38
N THR A 116 22.27 -1.45 11.26
CA THR A 116 21.18 -2.41 11.46
C THR A 116 19.85 -1.92 10.88
N SER A 117 19.31 -0.82 11.41
CA SER A 117 17.98 -0.32 11.11
C SER A 117 17.91 0.30 9.71
N ASP A 118 18.85 1.17 9.35
CA ASP A 118 18.83 1.84 8.05
C ASP A 118 19.09 0.85 6.92
N THR A 119 20.01 -0.09 7.13
CA THR A 119 20.26 -1.15 6.14
C THR A 119 19.07 -2.10 6.00
N ALA A 120 18.31 -2.39 7.06
CA ALA A 120 17.08 -3.20 6.96
C ALA A 120 15.97 -2.48 6.15
N ILE A 121 15.91 -1.14 6.22
CA ILE A 121 15.00 -0.37 5.35
C ILE A 121 15.45 -0.49 3.89
N ILE A 122 16.75 -0.41 3.60
CA ILE A 122 17.29 -0.62 2.24
C ILE A 122 16.98 -2.03 1.74
N GLU A 123 17.15 -3.05 2.59
CA GLU A 123 16.80 -4.43 2.30
C GLU A 123 15.32 -4.55 1.92
N THR A 124 14.43 -3.95 2.69
CA THR A 124 12.99 -3.94 2.38
C THR A 124 12.70 -3.27 1.04
N VAL A 125 13.40 -2.17 0.73
CA VAL A 125 13.20 -1.48 -0.54
C VAL A 125 13.63 -2.33 -1.74
N VAL A 126 14.83 -2.90 -1.68
CA VAL A 126 15.40 -3.73 -2.76
C VAL A 126 14.69 -5.09 -2.85
N GLY A 127 14.47 -5.72 -1.71
CA GLY A 127 14.00 -7.09 -1.57
C GLY A 127 12.49 -7.28 -1.72
N THR A 128 11.69 -6.22 -1.59
CA THR A 128 10.23 -6.34 -1.76
C THR A 128 9.59 -5.13 -2.42
N THR A 129 9.85 -3.91 -1.93
CA THR A 129 9.11 -2.70 -2.33
C THR A 129 9.15 -2.45 -3.83
N VAL A 130 10.34 -2.53 -4.46
CA VAL A 130 10.48 -2.33 -5.91
C VAL A 130 9.74 -3.40 -6.70
N SER A 131 9.79 -4.66 -6.27
CA SER A 131 9.06 -5.77 -6.92
C SER A 131 7.54 -5.59 -6.84
N VAL A 132 7.05 -5.15 -5.68
CA VAL A 132 5.63 -4.80 -5.46
C VAL A 132 5.24 -3.62 -6.36
N ALA A 133 6.07 -2.58 -6.46
CA ALA A 133 5.86 -1.44 -7.34
C ALA A 133 5.68 -1.85 -8.80
N LEU A 134 6.61 -2.66 -9.30
CA LEU A 134 6.61 -3.13 -10.69
C LEU A 134 5.40 -4.03 -10.97
N ARG A 135 5.09 -4.98 -10.08
CA ARG A 135 3.90 -5.85 -10.22
C ARG A 135 2.63 -5.04 -10.32
N ASN A 136 2.42 -4.10 -9.40
CA ASN A 136 1.19 -3.31 -9.37
C ASN A 136 1.13 -2.34 -10.55
N SER A 137 2.27 -1.82 -11.02
CA SER A 137 2.32 -1.02 -12.25
C SER A 137 1.88 -1.83 -13.47
N LEU A 138 2.42 -3.05 -13.64
CA LEU A 138 2.03 -3.97 -14.71
C LEU A 138 0.55 -4.37 -14.61
N THR A 139 0.07 -4.64 -13.40
CA THR A 139 -1.34 -4.99 -13.16
C THR A 139 -2.27 -3.83 -13.46
N ALA A 140 -1.91 -2.61 -13.07
CA ALA A 140 -2.69 -1.41 -13.36
C ALA A 140 -2.73 -1.12 -14.86
N ILE A 141 -1.58 -1.11 -15.54
CA ILE A 141 -1.50 -0.85 -16.99
C ILE A 141 -2.23 -1.94 -17.77
N GLY A 142 -1.88 -3.21 -17.55
CA GLY A 142 -2.47 -4.33 -18.25
C GLY A 142 -3.96 -4.50 -17.93
N GLY A 143 -4.38 -4.23 -16.70
CA GLY A 143 -5.78 -4.26 -16.31
C GLY A 143 -6.60 -3.13 -16.96
N ILE A 144 -6.07 -1.91 -17.05
CA ILE A 144 -6.72 -0.81 -17.79
C ILE A 144 -6.86 -1.15 -19.28
N LEU A 145 -5.81 -1.70 -19.90
CA LEU A 145 -5.86 -2.14 -21.30
C LEU A 145 -6.91 -3.23 -21.51
N LEU A 146 -6.99 -4.20 -20.60
CA LEU A 146 -7.99 -5.26 -20.62
C LEU A 146 -9.42 -4.71 -20.46
N LEU A 147 -9.64 -3.75 -19.55
CA LEU A 147 -10.94 -3.09 -19.37
C LEU A 147 -11.35 -2.35 -20.65
N LEU A 148 -10.44 -1.57 -21.24
CA LEU A 148 -10.68 -0.86 -22.50
C LEU A 148 -11.02 -1.81 -23.64
N TYR A 149 -10.38 -2.98 -23.68
CA TYR A 149 -10.70 -4.01 -24.67
C TYR A 149 -12.08 -4.64 -24.44
N LEU A 150 -12.45 -4.91 -23.19
CA LEU A 150 -13.70 -5.57 -22.83
C LEU A 150 -14.94 -4.68 -23.01
N ALA A 151 -14.89 -3.45 -22.51
CA ALA A 151 -16.03 -2.54 -22.54
C ALA A 151 -15.58 -1.07 -22.48
N PRO A 152 -15.13 -0.47 -23.62
CA PRO A 152 -14.55 0.86 -23.65
C PRO A 152 -15.45 1.95 -23.03
N SER A 153 -16.76 1.89 -23.29
CA SER A 153 -17.73 2.87 -22.77
C SER A 153 -17.85 2.83 -21.25
N LEU A 154 -17.81 1.63 -20.65
CA LEU A 154 -17.84 1.45 -19.20
C LEU A 154 -16.50 1.89 -18.58
N THR A 155 -15.37 1.58 -19.24
CA THR A 155 -14.05 1.99 -18.77
C THR A 155 -13.88 3.51 -18.74
N LEU A 156 -14.36 4.22 -19.77
CA LEU A 156 -14.34 5.69 -19.78
C LEU A 156 -15.14 6.28 -18.61
N GLY A 157 -16.30 5.69 -18.28
CA GLY A 157 -17.07 6.06 -17.09
C GLY A 157 -16.28 5.83 -15.78
N LEU A 158 -15.58 4.69 -15.67
CA LEU A 158 -14.73 4.38 -14.53
C LEU A 158 -13.55 5.37 -14.39
N LEU A 159 -12.91 5.75 -15.51
CA LEU A 159 -11.83 6.74 -15.51
C LEU A 159 -12.29 8.12 -15.00
N ILE A 160 -13.54 8.51 -15.27
CA ILE A 160 -14.16 9.72 -14.69
C ILE A 160 -14.47 9.53 -13.20
N GLY A 161 -14.87 8.32 -12.81
CA GLY A 161 -15.12 7.96 -11.41
C GLY A 161 -13.88 8.06 -10.52
N ILE A 162 -12.68 7.81 -11.05
CA ILE A 162 -11.42 7.88 -10.28
C ILE A 162 -11.20 9.28 -9.67
N PRO A 163 -11.14 10.39 -10.43
CA PRO A 163 -11.07 11.73 -9.87
C PRO A 163 -12.18 12.04 -8.86
N LEU A 164 -13.40 11.56 -9.11
CA LEU A 164 -14.54 11.78 -8.24
C LEU A 164 -14.36 11.14 -6.86
N VAL A 165 -13.77 9.94 -6.79
CA VAL A 165 -13.43 9.26 -5.54
C VAL A 165 -12.19 9.88 -4.87
N LEU A 166 -11.17 10.24 -5.66
CA LEU A 166 -9.92 10.81 -5.13
C LEU A 166 -10.10 12.22 -4.57
N ALA A 167 -10.96 13.04 -5.15
CA ALA A 167 -11.14 14.44 -4.73
C ALA A 167 -11.55 14.57 -3.25
N PRO A 168 -12.59 13.87 -2.74
CA PRO A 168 -12.91 13.82 -1.31
C PRO A 168 -11.76 13.31 -0.46
N ILE A 169 -11.06 12.24 -0.88
CA ILE A 169 -9.94 11.67 -0.12
C ILE A 169 -8.85 12.73 0.09
N VAL A 170 -8.45 13.43 -0.97
CA VAL A 170 -7.44 14.50 -0.89
C VAL A 170 -7.93 15.66 -0.03
N PHE A 171 -9.18 16.09 -0.22
CA PHE A 171 -9.76 17.21 0.52
C PHE A 171 -9.86 16.93 2.03
N PHE A 172 -10.49 15.82 2.40
CA PHE A 172 -10.62 15.43 3.81
C PHE A 172 -9.27 15.04 4.40
N GLY A 173 -8.39 14.36 3.65
CA GLY A 173 -7.05 13.99 4.09
C GLY A 173 -6.23 15.21 4.51
N ARG A 174 -6.25 16.30 3.72
CA ARG A 174 -5.58 17.58 4.07
C ARG A 174 -6.15 18.18 5.36
N LYS A 175 -7.47 18.20 5.52
CA LYS A 175 -8.13 18.72 6.74
C LYS A 175 -7.83 17.87 7.97
N ILE A 176 -7.92 16.54 7.84
CA ILE A 176 -7.60 15.57 8.89
C ILE A 176 -6.15 15.75 9.32
N ARG A 177 -5.20 15.90 8.40
CA ARG A 177 -3.78 16.13 8.73
C ARG A 177 -3.59 17.39 9.60
N LYS A 178 -4.26 18.49 9.26
CA LYS A 178 -4.20 19.74 10.05
C LYS A 178 -4.79 19.56 11.45
N VAL A 179 -5.95 18.92 11.57
CA VAL A 179 -6.59 18.68 12.88
C VAL A 179 -5.80 17.67 13.72
N SER A 180 -5.22 16.64 13.09
CA SER A 180 -4.38 15.66 13.77
C SER A 180 -3.15 16.30 14.42
N ARG A 181 -2.51 17.27 13.76
CA ARG A 181 -1.39 18.02 14.35
C ARG A 181 -1.83 18.79 15.60
N SER A 182 -2.91 19.56 15.50
CA SER A 182 -3.46 20.28 16.66
C SER A 182 -3.90 19.34 17.79
N ASN A 183 -4.39 18.14 17.47
CA ASN A 183 -4.71 17.13 18.47
C ASN A 183 -3.45 16.59 19.17
N GLN A 184 -2.33 16.42 18.46
CA GLN A 184 -1.06 16.02 19.07
C GLN A 184 -0.55 17.10 20.02
N ASP A 185 -0.63 18.37 19.64
CA ASP A 185 -0.23 19.49 20.51
C ASP A 185 -1.05 19.47 21.82
N ARG A 186 -2.38 19.26 21.75
CA ARG A 186 -3.23 19.15 22.95
C ARG A 186 -2.92 17.94 23.82
N VAL A 187 -2.52 16.83 23.23
CA VAL A 187 -2.05 15.65 23.99
C VAL A 187 -0.73 15.95 24.70
N ALA A 188 0.15 16.75 24.10
CA ALA A 188 1.37 17.19 24.77
C ALA A 188 1.06 18.10 25.98
N ASP A 189 0.04 18.97 25.88
CA ASP A 189 -0.42 19.79 27.00
C ASP A 189 -0.88 18.93 28.19
N VAL A 190 -1.56 17.81 27.94
CA VAL A 190 -1.94 16.84 28.99
C VAL A 190 -0.70 16.30 29.69
N GLY A 191 0.32 15.88 28.92
CA GLY A 191 1.57 15.39 29.47
C GLY A 191 2.30 16.44 30.32
N ALA A 192 2.43 17.66 29.79
CA ALA A 192 3.05 18.77 30.49
C ALA A 192 2.35 19.08 31.81
N TYR A 193 1.01 19.14 31.80
CA TYR A 193 0.21 19.39 33.00
C TYR A 193 0.38 18.28 34.05
N VAL A 194 0.38 17.01 33.63
CA VAL A 194 0.62 15.88 34.54
C VAL A 194 2.01 15.98 35.17
N THR A 195 3.03 16.29 34.37
CA THR A 195 4.39 16.49 34.89
C THR A 195 4.44 17.63 35.91
N GLU A 196 3.85 18.79 35.60
CA GLU A 196 3.81 19.96 36.50
C GLU A 196 3.14 19.63 37.84
N VAL A 197 1.94 19.05 37.80
CA VAL A 197 1.17 18.75 39.02
C VAL A 197 1.86 17.67 39.87
N LEU A 198 2.36 16.61 39.24
CA LEU A 198 3.03 15.53 39.99
C LEU A 198 4.36 15.99 40.58
N SER A 199 5.13 16.83 39.86
CA SER A 199 6.35 17.43 40.39
C SER A 199 6.09 18.38 41.57
N ALA A 200 4.91 18.99 41.65
CA ALA A 200 4.50 19.90 42.71
C ALA A 200 3.46 19.29 43.69
N MET A 201 3.32 17.97 43.75
CA MET A 201 2.22 17.32 44.47
C MET A 201 2.16 17.68 45.96
N SER A 202 3.32 17.81 46.61
CA SER A 202 3.40 18.23 48.01
C SER A 202 2.85 19.64 48.25
N ILE A 203 2.98 20.54 47.27
CA ILE A 203 2.40 21.88 47.31
C ILE A 203 0.87 21.78 47.13
N VAL A 204 0.41 20.99 46.16
CA VAL A 204 -1.03 20.80 45.92
C VAL A 204 -1.74 20.27 47.18
N GLN A 205 -1.15 19.26 47.83
CA GLN A 205 -1.70 18.66 49.05
C GLN A 205 -1.60 19.57 50.27
N SER A 206 -0.49 20.31 50.44
CA SER A 206 -0.34 21.22 51.59
C SER A 206 -1.33 22.38 51.58
N PHE A 207 -1.82 22.78 50.40
CA PHE A 207 -2.87 23.80 50.23
C PHE A 207 -4.28 23.21 49.99
N GLY A 208 -4.46 21.89 50.08
CA GLY A 208 -5.77 21.23 49.86
C GLY A 208 -6.41 21.51 48.50
N GLN A 209 -5.60 21.62 47.44
CA GLN A 209 -6.03 22.03 46.09
C GLN A 209 -6.34 20.85 45.15
N GLU A 210 -6.39 19.61 45.64
CA GLU A 210 -6.55 18.41 44.80
C GLU A 210 -7.82 18.46 43.97
N ALA A 211 -8.95 18.88 44.56
CA ALA A 211 -10.22 19.01 43.84
C ALA A 211 -10.17 20.10 42.76
N ARG A 212 -9.40 21.17 42.96
CA ARG A 212 -9.22 22.25 41.99
C ARG A 212 -8.37 21.78 40.81
N GLU A 213 -7.25 21.13 41.08
CA GLU A 213 -6.39 20.57 40.02
C GLU A 213 -7.11 19.45 39.27
N GLY A 214 -7.93 18.62 39.94
CA GLY A 214 -8.81 17.66 39.27
C GLY A 214 -9.78 18.30 38.27
N LYS A 215 -10.42 19.43 38.63
CA LYS A 215 -11.29 20.19 37.71
C LYS A 215 -10.51 20.81 36.55
N ARG A 216 -9.31 21.33 36.80
CA ARG A 216 -8.44 21.90 35.74
C ARG A 216 -8.00 20.81 34.77
N PHE A 217 -7.57 19.66 35.28
CA PHE A 217 -7.22 18.50 34.47
C PHE A 217 -8.38 18.05 33.58
N ALA A 218 -9.59 17.95 34.13
CA ALA A 218 -10.79 17.62 33.35
C ALA A 218 -10.98 18.59 32.16
N GLY A 219 -10.76 19.90 32.35
CA GLY A 219 -10.81 20.88 31.26
C GLY A 219 -9.68 20.74 30.22
N VAL A 220 -8.49 20.25 30.60
CA VAL A 220 -7.41 19.94 29.63
C VAL A 220 -7.78 18.69 28.81
N VAL A 221 -8.32 17.67 29.47
CA VAL A 221 -8.78 16.44 28.81
C VAL A 221 -9.95 16.73 27.86
N GLU A 222 -10.93 17.53 28.26
CA GLU A 222 -12.09 17.87 27.42
C GLU A 222 -11.68 18.61 26.13
N ARG A 223 -10.74 19.56 26.23
CA ARG A 223 -10.19 20.25 25.03
C ARG A 223 -9.48 19.27 24.09
N THR A 224 -8.81 18.25 24.63
CA THR A 224 -8.19 17.19 23.83
C THR A 224 -9.27 16.35 23.15
N PHE A 225 -10.31 15.97 23.88
CA PHE A 225 -11.46 15.23 23.36
C PHE A 225 -12.18 15.99 22.24
N ASP A 226 -12.43 17.30 22.38
CA ASP A 226 -13.05 18.12 21.33
C ASP A 226 -12.25 18.15 20.03
N SER A 227 -10.93 18.17 20.13
CA SER A 227 -10.04 18.06 18.95
C SER A 227 -10.18 16.71 18.28
N ALA A 228 -10.17 15.65 19.10
CA ALA A 228 -10.32 14.28 18.63
C ALA A 228 -11.68 14.08 17.97
N LYS A 229 -12.76 14.60 18.57
CA LYS A 229 -14.13 14.57 18.03
C LYS A 229 -14.21 15.21 16.65
N ARG A 230 -13.59 16.38 16.46
CA ARG A 230 -13.52 17.02 15.13
C ARG A 230 -12.79 16.16 14.11
N ARG A 231 -11.67 15.52 14.50
CA ARG A 231 -10.94 14.58 13.64
C ARG A 231 -11.79 13.35 13.28
N ILE A 232 -12.50 12.80 14.26
CA ILE A 232 -13.40 11.65 14.11
C ILE A 232 -14.52 11.98 13.12
N LEU A 233 -15.19 13.12 13.27
CA LEU A 233 -16.25 13.56 12.36
C LEU A 233 -15.75 13.71 10.92
N LEU A 234 -14.57 14.32 10.71
CA LEU A 234 -13.98 14.44 9.38
C LEU A 234 -13.66 13.07 8.77
N ARG A 235 -13.13 12.13 9.57
CA ARG A 235 -12.83 10.77 9.12
C ARG A 235 -14.11 10.00 8.80
N ALA A 236 -15.13 10.08 9.66
CA ALA A 236 -16.42 9.43 9.45
C ALA A 236 -17.10 9.93 8.17
N ALA A 237 -17.14 11.24 7.95
CA ALA A 237 -17.68 11.84 6.72
C ALA A 237 -16.90 11.39 5.48
N MET A 238 -15.56 11.40 5.54
CA MET A 238 -14.71 10.91 4.44
C MET A 238 -15.01 9.44 4.12
N THR A 239 -15.06 8.58 5.13
CA THR A 239 -15.35 7.15 4.96
C THR A 239 -16.72 6.94 4.33
N SER A 240 -17.77 7.61 4.82
CA SER A 240 -19.12 7.52 4.27
C SER A 240 -19.17 7.95 2.80
N ILE A 241 -18.60 9.11 2.46
CA ILE A 241 -18.59 9.62 1.08
C ILE A 241 -17.83 8.67 0.15
N VAL A 242 -16.66 8.18 0.57
CA VAL A 242 -15.86 7.27 -0.24
C VAL A 242 -16.60 5.94 -0.48
N ILE A 243 -17.25 5.38 0.54
CA ILE A 243 -18.07 4.16 0.39
C ILE A 243 -19.20 4.40 -0.61
N VAL A 244 -19.94 5.49 -0.47
CA VAL A 244 -21.05 5.82 -1.38
C VAL A 244 -20.55 6.00 -2.82
N LEU A 245 -19.42 6.68 -3.03
CA LEU A 245 -18.86 6.89 -4.35
C LEU A 245 -18.35 5.59 -4.99
N ILE A 246 -17.65 4.74 -4.23
CA ILE A 246 -17.13 3.47 -4.75
C ILE A 246 -18.28 2.52 -5.06
N PHE A 247 -19.15 2.22 -4.10
CA PHE A 247 -20.25 1.29 -4.31
C PHE A 247 -21.30 1.85 -5.27
N GLY A 248 -21.62 3.14 -5.18
CA GLY A 248 -22.52 3.80 -6.14
C GLY A 248 -21.94 3.79 -7.56
N GLY A 249 -20.63 3.99 -7.71
CA GLY A 249 -19.93 3.86 -8.99
C GLY A 249 -19.99 2.44 -9.55
N ILE A 250 -19.71 1.43 -8.72
CA ILE A 250 -19.84 0.01 -9.08
C ILE A 250 -21.28 -0.29 -9.49
N THR A 251 -22.28 0.13 -8.71
CA THR A 251 -23.71 -0.06 -9.01
C THR A 251 -24.07 0.59 -10.34
N MET A 252 -23.63 1.82 -10.63
CA MET A 252 -23.91 2.50 -11.90
C MET A 252 -23.25 1.80 -13.09
N VAL A 253 -21.99 1.37 -12.95
CA VAL A 253 -21.29 0.59 -13.99
C VAL A 253 -22.00 -0.74 -14.24
N MET A 254 -22.39 -1.45 -13.17
CA MET A 254 -23.13 -2.70 -13.25
C MET A 254 -24.50 -2.52 -13.91
N TRP A 255 -25.22 -1.45 -13.55
CA TRP A 255 -26.49 -1.10 -14.17
C TRP A 255 -26.35 -0.88 -15.67
N ARG A 256 -25.38 -0.05 -16.09
CA ARG A 256 -25.13 0.18 -17.52
C ARG A 256 -24.64 -1.08 -18.24
N GLY A 257 -23.81 -1.90 -17.58
CA GLY A 257 -23.36 -3.18 -18.11
C GLY A 257 -24.53 -4.13 -18.33
N ALA A 258 -25.43 -4.27 -17.36
CA ALA A 258 -26.60 -5.13 -17.47
C ALA A 258 -27.52 -4.71 -18.63
N LEU A 259 -27.74 -3.40 -18.82
CA LEU A 259 -28.45 -2.89 -19.99
C LEU A 259 -27.73 -3.27 -21.30
N ALA A 260 -26.41 -3.07 -21.37
CA ALA A 260 -25.62 -3.45 -22.54
C ALA A 260 -25.65 -4.96 -22.84
N VAL A 261 -25.80 -5.81 -21.81
CA VAL A 261 -26.05 -7.26 -22.00
C VAL A 261 -27.45 -7.51 -22.56
N SER A 262 -28.47 -6.83 -22.03
CA SER A 262 -29.85 -6.97 -22.53
C SER A 262 -30.01 -6.51 -23.98
N GLU A 263 -29.19 -5.53 -24.40
CA GLU A 263 -29.11 -5.03 -25.78
C GLU A 263 -28.23 -5.92 -26.69
N GLY A 264 -27.58 -6.96 -26.15
CA GLY A 264 -26.69 -7.85 -26.89
C GLY A 264 -25.33 -7.24 -27.27
N ALA A 265 -24.97 -6.07 -26.73
CA ALA A 265 -23.72 -5.37 -27.03
C ALA A 265 -22.49 -6.01 -26.33
N ILE A 266 -22.69 -6.60 -25.15
CA ILE A 266 -21.66 -7.35 -24.40
C ILE A 266 -22.27 -8.62 -23.79
N THR A 267 -21.43 -9.56 -23.33
CA THR A 267 -21.89 -10.79 -22.67
C THR A 267 -21.89 -10.69 -21.15
N GLY A 268 -22.59 -11.59 -20.47
CA GLY A 268 -22.55 -11.69 -19.00
C GLY A 268 -21.14 -11.95 -18.46
N GLY A 269 -20.34 -12.76 -19.16
CA GLY A 269 -18.94 -12.98 -18.83
C GLY A 269 -18.09 -11.72 -18.98
N THR A 270 -18.36 -10.86 -19.96
CA THR A 270 -17.68 -9.56 -20.10
C THR A 270 -17.83 -8.72 -18.83
N ILE A 271 -19.05 -8.64 -18.26
CA ILE A 271 -19.27 -7.91 -17.00
C ILE A 271 -18.49 -8.55 -15.86
N THR A 272 -18.51 -9.87 -15.73
CA THR A 272 -17.76 -10.58 -14.68
C THR A 272 -16.27 -10.28 -14.76
N ALA A 273 -15.67 -10.40 -15.95
CA ALA A 273 -14.27 -10.05 -16.14
C ALA A 273 -14.01 -8.56 -15.87
N PHE A 274 -14.93 -7.67 -16.24
CA PHE A 274 -14.81 -6.24 -16.02
C PHE A 274 -14.74 -5.92 -14.52
N VAL A 275 -15.65 -6.47 -13.71
CA VAL A 275 -15.67 -6.24 -12.25
C VAL A 275 -14.43 -6.81 -11.58
N LEU A 276 -14.04 -8.05 -11.92
CA LEU A 276 -12.85 -8.69 -11.37
C LEU A 276 -11.58 -7.90 -11.73
N THR A 277 -11.43 -7.49 -12.99
CA THR A 277 -10.30 -6.68 -13.45
C THR A 277 -10.30 -5.30 -12.79
N GLY A 278 -11.47 -4.68 -12.65
CA GLY A 278 -11.63 -3.41 -11.95
C GLY A 278 -11.17 -3.47 -10.50
N GLY A 279 -11.52 -4.55 -9.78
CA GLY A 279 -11.03 -4.80 -8.42
C GLY A 279 -9.51 -4.95 -8.35
N LEU A 280 -8.90 -5.70 -9.29
CA LEU A 280 -7.45 -5.85 -9.37
C LEU A 280 -6.74 -4.51 -9.63
N VAL A 281 -7.24 -3.71 -10.57
CA VAL A 281 -6.71 -2.38 -10.88
C VAL A 281 -6.83 -1.45 -9.68
N ALA A 282 -7.97 -1.43 -9.00
CA ALA A 282 -8.18 -0.62 -7.79
C ALA A 282 -7.21 -1.01 -6.66
N GLY A 283 -7.04 -2.32 -6.42
CA GLY A 283 -6.06 -2.84 -5.46
C GLY A 283 -4.62 -2.47 -5.82
N ALA A 284 -4.27 -2.50 -7.11
CA ALA A 284 -2.95 -2.10 -7.59
C ALA A 284 -2.65 -0.62 -7.33
N PHE A 285 -3.60 0.28 -7.59
CA PHE A 285 -3.47 1.71 -7.25
C PHE A 285 -3.33 1.94 -5.73
N GLY A 286 -4.09 1.20 -4.92
CA GLY A 286 -3.95 1.23 -3.46
C GLY A 286 -2.54 0.87 -3.01
N SER A 287 -2.02 -0.25 -3.50
CA SER A 287 -0.67 -0.73 -3.18
C SER A 287 0.44 0.21 -3.68
N LEU A 288 0.28 0.83 -4.85
CA LEU A 288 1.24 1.82 -5.37
C LEU A 288 1.36 3.05 -4.46
N THR A 289 0.28 3.44 -3.77
CA THR A 289 0.28 4.56 -2.83
C THR A 289 1.13 4.24 -1.58
N GLU A 290 1.09 3.00 -1.10
CA GLU A 290 1.91 2.53 0.02
C GLU A 290 3.39 2.46 -0.37
N VAL A 291 3.68 1.88 -1.54
CA VAL A 291 5.02 1.77 -2.12
C VAL A 291 5.73 3.13 -2.19
N TYR A 292 5.02 4.20 -2.57
CA TYR A 292 5.60 5.55 -2.63
C TYR A 292 6.15 5.99 -1.26
N GLY A 293 5.44 5.70 -0.17
CA GLY A 293 5.89 5.98 1.19
C GLY A 293 7.12 5.16 1.59
N ASP A 294 7.17 3.89 1.18
CA ASP A 294 8.29 3.00 1.46
C ASP A 294 9.57 3.41 0.72
N LEU A 295 9.43 3.80 -0.54
CA LEU A 295 10.54 4.31 -1.34
C LEU A 295 11.13 5.60 -0.76
N LEU A 296 10.29 6.53 -0.29
CA LEU A 296 10.76 7.75 0.37
C LEU A 296 11.53 7.44 1.67
N ARG A 297 11.04 6.47 2.47
CA ARG A 297 11.75 6.01 3.68
C ARG A 297 13.10 5.40 3.35
N GLY A 298 13.17 4.56 2.31
CA GLY A 298 14.43 3.95 1.89
C GLY A 298 15.44 4.92 1.29
N ALA A 299 14.98 5.95 0.56
CA ALA A 299 15.85 7.01 0.08
C ALA A 299 16.53 7.74 1.25
N GLY A 300 15.76 8.11 2.28
CA GLY A 300 16.32 8.75 3.47
C GLY A 300 17.29 7.85 4.26
N ALA A 301 17.04 6.54 4.32
CA ALA A 301 17.96 5.58 4.94
C ALA A 301 19.26 5.42 4.13
N ALA A 302 19.17 5.40 2.79
CA ALA A 302 20.32 5.31 1.91
C ALA A 302 21.22 6.56 1.98
N ASP A 303 20.63 7.76 2.06
CA ASP A 303 21.37 9.02 2.17
C ASP A 303 22.16 9.14 3.48
N ARG A 304 21.69 8.53 4.58
CA ARG A 304 22.43 8.51 5.87
C ARG A 304 23.61 7.54 5.89
N LEU A 305 23.69 6.63 4.92
CA LEU A 305 24.71 5.60 4.78
C LEU A 305 25.75 5.91 3.69
N ALA A 306 25.42 6.80 2.75
CA ALA A 306 26.29 7.24 1.65
C ALA A 306 27.40 8.18 2.14
#